data_AF-A0A7V2RJ99-F1
#
_entry.id   AF-A0A7V2RJ99-F1
#
_cell.length_a   1.000
_cell.length_b   1.000
_cell.length_c   1.000
_cell.angle_alpha   90.00
_cell.angle_beta   90.00
_cell.angle_gamma   90.00
#
_symmetry.space_group_name_H-M   'P 1'
#
loop_
_entity.id
_entity.type
_entity.pdbx_description
1 polymer ?
#
loop_
_entity_poly.entity_id
_entity_poly.type
_entity_poly.pdbx_seq_one_letter_code
_entity_poly.pdbx_strand_id
1 'polypeptide(L)'
;MKFDKFILIVFLILFCGCAEKTKKEISAIEEEISQLNSIEDKKLYLEKILEDDQAVRNSEKSAELMLKYGNDSEEYMEYVKTQWKQDEINLHKIEAYLKKFGYPKNDEMGKNAVTAPWIVIHHQTDTGIRNRNFEILYKAYLNGDIDDTAMSFYLGRTYEFTFRERFKMESPFKSEDEINKLIEKLNLEEEKANAQ
;
A
#
# COMPACT_ATOMS: atom_id res chain seq x y z
N MET A 1 -24.57 19.59 42.01
CA MET A 1 -24.32 18.96 40.69
C MET A 1 -23.48 19.90 39.83
N LYS A 2 -22.15 19.91 40.03
CA LYS A 2 -21.18 20.75 39.28
C LYS A 2 -19.99 19.91 38.78
N PHE A 3 -20.10 18.58 38.84
CA PHE A 3 -19.06 17.65 38.38
C PHE A 3 -19.24 17.27 36.90
N ASP A 4 -20.44 17.44 36.33
CA ASP A 4 -20.75 17.01 34.96
C ASP A 4 -20.16 17.94 33.87
N LYS A 5 -19.76 19.16 34.22
CA LYS A 5 -19.13 20.11 33.27
C LYS A 5 -17.61 19.94 33.14
N PHE A 6 -16.96 19.27 34.09
CA PHE A 6 -15.49 19.10 34.06
C PHE A 6 -15.07 17.88 33.23
N ILE A 7 -15.93 16.87 33.13
CA ILE A 7 -15.69 15.64 32.34
C ILE A 7 -15.72 15.93 30.83
N LEU A 8 -16.47 16.94 30.37
CA LEU A 8 -16.56 17.29 28.95
C LEU A 8 -15.30 17.98 28.40
N ILE A 9 -14.51 18.66 29.24
CA ILE A 9 -13.30 19.39 28.83
C ILE A 9 -12.09 18.44 28.71
N VAL A 10 -12.04 17.38 29.53
CA VAL A 10 -10.94 16.39 29.48
C VAL A 10 -11.03 15.51 28.23
N PHE A 11 -12.25 15.23 27.72
CA PHE A 11 -12.43 14.48 26.47
C PHE A 11 -12.02 15.27 25.21
N LEU A 12 -12.07 16.61 25.23
CA LEU A 12 -11.69 17.45 24.09
C LEU A 12 -10.16 17.59 23.92
N ILE A 13 -9.38 17.46 25.00
CA ILE A 13 -7.91 17.60 24.95
C ILE A 13 -7.24 16.34 24.37
N LEU A 14 -7.87 15.17 24.48
CA LEU A 14 -7.32 13.90 23.98
C LEU A 14 -7.37 13.76 22.45
N PHE A 15 -8.23 14.49 21.74
CA PHE A 15 -8.33 14.40 20.28
C PHE A 15 -7.37 15.33 19.52
N CYS A 16 -6.84 16.39 20.15
CA CYS A 16 -5.93 17.32 19.46
C CYS A 16 -4.51 16.75 19.24
N GLY A 17 -4.05 15.84 20.10
CA GLY A 17 -2.66 15.33 20.05
C GLY A 17 -2.36 14.42 18.85
N CYS A 18 -3.35 13.64 18.37
CA CYS A 18 -3.16 12.75 17.22
C CYS A 18 -3.04 13.53 15.90
N ALA A 19 -3.85 14.57 15.71
CA ALA A 19 -3.86 15.35 14.47
C ALA A 19 -2.55 16.12 14.23
N GLU A 20 -1.92 16.63 15.29
CA GLU A 20 -0.67 17.39 15.18
C GLU A 20 0.53 16.50 14.76
N LYS A 21 0.60 15.28 15.31
CA LYS A 21 1.64 14.30 14.96
C LYS A 21 1.55 13.90 13.48
N THR A 22 0.36 13.52 13.00
CA THR A 22 0.15 13.15 11.60
C THR A 22 0.51 14.30 10.65
N LYS A 23 0.12 15.54 10.99
CA LYS A 23 0.48 16.72 10.18
C LYS A 23 1.98 16.93 10.08
N LYS A 24 2.72 16.72 11.18
CA LYS A 24 4.18 16.83 11.20
C LYS A 24 4.85 15.76 10.35
N GLU A 25 4.37 14.51 10.42
CA GLU A 25 4.88 13.40 9.61
C GLU A 25 4.64 13.63 8.11
N ILE A 26 3.44 14.06 7.71
CA ILE A 26 3.15 14.41 6.31
C ILE A 26 4.07 15.54 5.82
N SER A 27 4.25 16.59 6.62
CA SER A 27 5.14 17.71 6.25
C SER A 27 6.59 17.26 6.08
N ALA A 28 7.07 16.31 6.88
CA ALA A 28 8.43 15.78 6.75
C ALA A 28 8.58 14.95 5.46
N ILE A 29 7.59 14.13 5.12
CA ILE A 29 7.56 13.36 3.86
C ILE A 29 7.55 14.31 2.65
N GLU A 30 6.74 15.37 2.68
CA GLU A 30 6.70 16.36 1.61
C GLU A 30 8.05 17.07 1.44
N GLU A 31 8.76 17.37 2.54
CA GLU A 31 10.10 17.94 2.51
C GLU A 31 11.13 16.96 1.92
N GLU A 32 11.14 15.68 2.33
CA GLU A 32 12.00 14.63 1.74
C GLU A 32 11.81 14.56 0.22
N ILE A 33 10.54 14.49 -0.21
CA ILE A 33 10.16 14.41 -1.62
C ILE A 33 10.49 15.71 -2.38
N SER A 34 10.47 16.86 -1.70
CA SER A 34 10.86 18.15 -2.28
C SER A 34 12.31 18.17 -2.78
N GLN A 35 13.18 17.39 -2.13
CA GLN A 35 14.63 17.38 -2.34
C GLN A 35 15.10 16.34 -3.37
N LEU A 36 14.21 15.48 -3.88
CA LEU A 36 14.53 14.47 -4.90
C LEU A 36 14.67 15.13 -6.29
N ASN A 37 15.90 15.51 -6.64
CA ASN A 37 16.17 16.37 -7.79
C ASN A 37 16.67 15.61 -9.02
N SER A 38 17.20 14.40 -8.84
CA SER A 38 17.71 13.55 -9.92
C SER A 38 16.98 12.22 -10.04
N ILE A 39 17.21 11.49 -11.14
CA ILE A 39 16.72 10.11 -11.30
C ILE A 39 17.31 9.21 -10.21
N GLU A 40 18.59 9.39 -9.87
CA GLU A 40 19.26 8.60 -8.84
C GLU A 40 18.67 8.84 -7.45
N ASP A 41 18.36 10.10 -7.09
CA ASP A 41 17.71 10.39 -5.80
C ASP A 41 16.36 9.68 -5.68
N LYS A 42 15.56 9.73 -6.75
CA LYS A 42 14.24 9.09 -6.80
C LYS A 42 14.35 7.57 -6.72
N LYS A 43 15.32 7.00 -7.44
CA LYS A 43 15.61 5.57 -7.40
C LYS A 43 15.98 5.13 -5.98
N LEU A 44 16.99 5.77 -5.37
CA LEU A 44 17.45 5.43 -4.02
C LEU A 44 16.33 5.59 -2.99
N TYR A 45 15.48 6.60 -3.14
CA TYR A 45 14.31 6.80 -2.28
C TYR A 45 13.33 5.62 -2.36
N LEU A 46 12.96 5.20 -3.58
CA LEU A 46 12.04 4.08 -3.78
C LEU A 46 12.64 2.73 -3.36
N GLU A 47 13.92 2.50 -3.68
CA GLU A 47 14.63 1.29 -3.25
C GLU A 47 14.72 1.21 -1.72
N LYS A 48 14.89 2.35 -1.04
CA LYS A 48 14.88 2.39 0.42
C LYS A 48 13.51 2.04 1.00
N ILE A 49 12.43 2.55 0.40
CA ILE A 49 11.07 2.18 0.82
C ILE A 49 10.82 0.68 0.65
N LEU A 50 11.29 0.09 -0.45
CA LEU A 50 11.19 -1.35 -0.68
C LEU A 50 12.00 -2.15 0.36
N GLU A 51 13.22 -1.71 0.67
CA GLU A 51 14.02 -2.32 1.73
C GLU A 51 13.28 -2.29 3.07
N ASP A 52 12.74 -1.13 3.45
CA ASP A 52 12.02 -0.96 4.71
C ASP A 52 10.73 -1.79 4.76
N ASP A 53 10.01 -1.88 3.64
CA ASP A 53 8.85 -2.77 3.48
C ASP A 53 9.21 -4.24 3.71
N GLN A 54 10.30 -4.72 3.11
CA GLN A 54 10.69 -6.12 3.24
C GLN A 54 11.35 -6.44 4.59
N ALA A 55 12.01 -5.48 5.24
CA ALA A 55 12.73 -5.68 6.50
C ALA A 55 11.82 -6.11 7.67
N VAL A 56 10.53 -5.75 7.65
CA VAL A 56 9.56 -6.13 8.69
C VAL A 56 8.87 -7.47 8.39
N ARG A 57 9.20 -8.12 7.27
CA ARG A 57 8.56 -9.35 6.78
C ARG A 57 9.50 -10.54 6.91
N ASN A 58 9.43 -11.21 8.06
CA ASN A 58 10.15 -12.47 8.30
C ASN A 58 9.15 -13.63 8.45
N SER A 59 9.03 -14.44 7.41
CA SER A 59 8.08 -15.56 7.34
C SER A 59 8.39 -16.66 8.36
N GLU A 60 9.66 -16.95 8.63
CA GLU A 60 10.08 -17.95 9.61
C GLU A 60 9.67 -17.53 11.02
N LYS A 61 9.95 -16.27 11.40
CA LYS A 61 9.54 -15.69 12.68
C LYS A 61 8.02 -15.67 12.81
N SER A 62 7.31 -15.29 11.75
CA SER A 62 5.83 -15.30 11.74
C SER A 62 5.29 -16.71 12.04
N ALA A 63 5.79 -17.72 11.33
CA ALA A 63 5.40 -19.11 11.52
C ALA A 63 5.76 -19.63 12.92
N GLU A 64 6.95 -19.31 13.44
CA GLU A 64 7.38 -19.67 14.79
C GLU A 64 6.41 -19.11 15.85
N LEU A 65 6.10 -17.81 15.77
CA LEU A 65 5.20 -17.15 16.70
C LEU A 65 3.80 -17.77 16.65
N MET A 66 3.26 -18.01 15.45
CA MET A 66 1.96 -18.65 15.28
C MET A 66 1.90 -20.07 15.86
N LEU A 67 2.95 -20.88 15.64
CA LEU A 67 3.01 -22.26 16.12
C LEU A 67 3.15 -22.33 17.65
N LYS A 68 3.91 -21.39 18.25
CA LYS A 68 4.21 -21.41 19.68
C LYS A 68 3.13 -20.75 20.54
N TYR A 69 2.56 -19.65 20.06
CA TYR A 69 1.67 -18.80 20.86
C TYR A 69 0.25 -18.70 20.29
N GLY A 70 0.04 -19.04 19.01
CA GLY A 70 -1.24 -18.90 18.31
C GLY A 70 -1.37 -17.58 17.56
N ASN A 71 -2.32 -17.52 16.62
CA ASN A 71 -2.54 -16.35 15.76
C ASN A 71 -3.11 -15.13 16.50
N ASP A 72 -3.78 -15.34 17.63
CA ASP A 72 -4.41 -14.25 18.38
C ASP A 72 -3.59 -13.86 19.64
N SER A 73 -2.35 -14.37 19.74
CA SER A 73 -1.46 -14.11 20.87
C SER A 73 -0.90 -12.69 20.85
N GLU A 74 -0.52 -12.17 22.01
CA GLU A 74 0.09 -10.84 22.10
C GLU A 74 1.41 -10.76 21.32
N GLU A 75 2.22 -11.81 21.35
CA GLU A 75 3.53 -11.89 20.67
C GLU A 75 3.36 -11.85 19.14
N TYR A 76 2.41 -12.61 18.61
CA TYR A 76 2.11 -12.57 17.19
C TYR A 76 1.52 -11.22 16.79
N MET A 77 0.60 -10.69 17.59
CA MET A 77 -0.02 -9.40 17.32
C MET A 77 0.96 -8.22 17.41
N GLU A 78 2.00 -8.28 18.25
CA GLU A 78 3.08 -7.28 18.29
C GLU A 78 3.93 -7.31 17.01
N TYR A 79 4.24 -8.49 16.49
CA TYR A 79 4.90 -8.66 15.20
C TYR A 79 4.05 -8.05 14.07
N VAL A 80 2.76 -8.38 14.01
CA VAL A 80 1.83 -7.85 12.99
C VAL A 80 1.68 -6.32 13.09
N LYS A 81 1.59 -5.77 14.30
CA LYS A 81 1.52 -4.30 14.50
C LYS A 81 2.75 -3.58 13.96
N THR A 82 3.92 -4.20 14.05
CA THR A 82 5.17 -3.64 13.49
C THR A 82 5.07 -3.55 11.96
N GLN A 83 4.50 -4.57 11.32
CA GLN A 83 4.25 -4.57 9.87
C GLN A 83 3.26 -3.48 9.48
N TRP A 84 2.10 -3.42 10.13
CA TRP A 84 1.08 -2.41 9.83
C TRP A 84 1.58 -0.98 9.97
N LYS A 85 2.38 -0.70 11.00
CA LYS A 85 2.99 0.61 11.19
C LYS A 85 3.94 0.97 10.03
N GLN A 86 4.75 0.02 9.58
CA GLN A 86 5.66 0.25 8.46
C GLN A 86 4.89 0.41 7.14
N ASP A 87 3.83 -0.38 6.94
CA ASP A 87 2.97 -0.32 5.75
C ASP A 87 2.27 1.03 5.63
N GLU A 88 1.81 1.62 6.74
CA GLU A 88 1.22 2.97 6.77
C GLU A 88 2.25 4.04 6.40
N ILE A 89 3.44 4.00 6.99
CA ILE A 89 4.53 4.94 6.70
C ILE A 89 4.91 4.87 5.21
N ASN A 90 5.09 3.65 4.70
CA ASN A 90 5.47 3.44 3.31
C ASN A 90 4.37 3.89 2.35
N LEU A 91 3.10 3.66 2.68
CA LEU A 91 1.98 4.13 1.87
C LEU A 91 2.01 5.65 1.71
N HIS A 92 2.15 6.41 2.81
CA HIS A 92 2.19 7.87 2.74
C HIS A 92 3.36 8.37 1.87
N LYS A 93 4.53 7.74 1.99
CA LYS A 93 5.70 8.06 1.16
C LYS A 93 5.45 7.77 -0.32
N ILE A 94 4.89 6.60 -0.64
CA ILE A 94 4.59 6.19 -2.02
C ILE A 94 3.52 7.10 -2.63
N GLU A 95 2.40 7.36 -1.95
CA GLU A 95 1.34 8.22 -2.48
C GLU A 95 1.83 9.66 -2.71
N ALA A 96 2.64 10.20 -1.79
CA ALA A 96 3.24 11.52 -1.98
C ALA A 96 4.26 11.54 -3.14
N TYR A 97 5.06 10.48 -3.30
CA TYR A 97 5.99 10.35 -4.42
C TYR A 97 5.23 10.30 -5.76
N LEU A 98 4.24 9.41 -5.86
CA LEU A 98 3.42 9.19 -7.04
C LEU A 98 2.67 10.46 -7.45
N LYS A 99 2.13 11.20 -6.47
CA LYS A 99 1.46 12.49 -6.70
C LYS A 99 2.39 13.52 -7.34
N LYS A 100 3.67 13.55 -6.97
CA LYS A 100 4.62 14.54 -7.47
C LYS A 100 5.29 14.12 -8.78
N PHE A 101 5.65 12.85 -8.90
CA PHE A 101 6.54 12.38 -9.97
C PHE A 101 5.89 11.37 -10.92
N GLY A 102 4.71 10.85 -10.60
CA GLY A 102 4.11 9.72 -11.29
C GLY A 102 4.79 8.40 -10.95
N TYR A 103 4.45 7.36 -11.71
CA TYR A 103 5.02 6.04 -11.53
C TYR A 103 6.47 5.99 -12.05
N PRO A 104 7.43 5.37 -11.32
CA PRO A 104 8.80 5.20 -11.80
C PRO A 104 8.86 4.31 -13.04
N LYS A 105 9.76 4.63 -13.98
CA LYS A 105 9.96 3.83 -15.19
C LYS A 105 11.10 2.83 -15.02
N ASN A 106 10.92 1.64 -15.57
CA ASN A 106 11.85 0.53 -15.38
C ASN A 106 13.17 0.73 -16.10
N ASP A 107 13.15 1.36 -17.28
CA ASP A 107 14.35 1.69 -18.06
C ASP A 107 15.22 2.79 -17.44
N GLU A 108 14.62 3.68 -16.65
CA GLU A 108 15.31 4.79 -15.96
C GLU A 108 15.82 4.39 -14.56
N MET A 109 15.00 3.70 -13.76
CA MET A 109 15.27 3.50 -12.32
C MET A 109 15.51 2.05 -11.92
N GLY A 110 15.22 1.09 -12.81
CA GLY A 110 15.41 -0.33 -12.57
C GLY A 110 14.34 -0.99 -11.70
N LYS A 111 14.40 -2.33 -11.66
CA LYS A 111 13.32 -3.18 -11.15
C LYS A 111 12.90 -2.89 -9.71
N ASN A 112 13.85 -2.63 -8.81
CA ASN A 112 13.54 -2.44 -7.39
C ASN A 112 12.72 -1.16 -7.16
N ALA A 113 13.17 -0.03 -7.75
CA ALA A 113 12.45 1.23 -7.67
C ALA A 113 11.03 1.11 -8.26
N VAL A 114 10.88 0.40 -9.38
CA VAL A 114 9.58 0.17 -10.02
C VAL A 114 8.68 -0.80 -9.26
N THR A 115 9.26 -1.70 -8.47
CA THR A 115 8.50 -2.62 -7.63
C THR A 115 7.91 -1.93 -6.41
N ALA A 116 8.62 -0.94 -5.84
CA ALA A 116 8.27 -0.34 -4.55
C ALA A 116 6.83 0.20 -4.47
N PRO A 117 6.30 0.96 -5.46
CA PRO A 117 4.96 1.52 -5.31
C PRO A 117 3.86 0.45 -5.31
N TRP A 118 3.86 -0.45 -6.28
CA TRP A 118 2.79 -1.44 -6.39
C TRP A 118 2.80 -2.43 -5.23
N ILE A 119 3.98 -2.83 -4.72
CA ILE A 119 4.05 -3.78 -3.60
C ILE A 119 3.54 -3.15 -2.29
N VAL A 120 3.88 -1.89 -2.03
CA VAL A 120 3.40 -1.15 -0.85
C VAL A 120 1.88 -0.98 -0.89
N ILE A 121 1.32 -0.64 -2.06
CA ILE A 121 -0.14 -0.56 -2.25
C ILE A 121 -0.77 -1.96 -2.14
N HIS A 122 -0.11 -2.99 -2.67
CA HIS A 122 -0.53 -4.39 -2.54
C HIS A 122 -0.51 -4.89 -1.08
N HIS A 123 0.21 -4.28 -0.16
CA HIS A 123 0.18 -4.69 1.24
C HIS A 123 -1.00 -4.10 2.03
N GLN A 124 -1.69 -3.09 1.49
CA GLN A 124 -2.81 -2.47 2.17
C GLN A 124 -4.02 -3.40 2.21
N THR A 125 -4.67 -3.55 3.37
CA THR A 125 -5.89 -4.39 3.47
C THR A 125 -7.16 -3.63 3.12
N ASP A 126 -7.12 -2.30 3.18
CA ASP A 126 -8.21 -1.40 2.82
C ASP A 126 -8.37 -1.36 1.29
N THR A 127 -9.56 -1.74 0.81
CA THR A 127 -9.88 -1.78 -0.62
C THR A 127 -10.07 -0.39 -1.22
N GLY A 128 -10.43 0.62 -0.43
CA GLY A 128 -10.49 2.01 -0.87
C GLY A 128 -9.10 2.58 -1.18
N ILE A 129 -8.07 2.18 -0.42
CA ILE A 129 -6.66 2.54 -0.72
C ILE A 129 -6.22 1.92 -2.04
N ARG A 130 -6.53 0.65 -2.25
CA ARG A 130 -6.23 -0.05 -3.49
C ARG A 130 -6.93 0.61 -4.67
N ASN A 131 -8.26 0.74 -4.59
CA ASN A 131 -9.06 1.28 -5.68
C ASN A 131 -8.64 2.70 -6.08
N ARG A 132 -8.37 3.61 -5.13
CA ARG A 132 -7.93 4.98 -5.49
C ARG A 132 -6.55 5.05 -6.16
N ASN A 133 -5.72 4.03 -5.98
CA ASN A 133 -4.41 3.91 -6.62
C ASN A 133 -4.44 3.02 -7.87
N PHE A 134 -5.59 2.42 -8.21
CA PHE A 134 -5.67 1.50 -9.35
C PHE A 134 -5.32 2.20 -10.67
N GLU A 135 -5.82 3.41 -10.92
CA GLU A 135 -5.59 4.13 -12.18
C GLU A 135 -4.08 4.28 -12.49
N ILE A 136 -3.28 4.70 -11.51
CA ILE A 136 -1.84 4.88 -11.70
C ILE A 136 -1.09 3.55 -11.86
N LEU A 137 -1.51 2.50 -11.14
CA LEU A 137 -0.93 1.15 -11.29
C LEU A 137 -1.31 0.55 -12.65
N TYR A 138 -2.54 0.75 -13.11
CA TYR A 138 -2.99 0.26 -14.41
C TYR A 138 -2.26 0.98 -15.55
N LYS A 139 -2.04 2.29 -15.43
CA LYS A 139 -1.21 3.03 -16.38
C LYS A 139 0.23 2.52 -16.43
N ALA A 140 0.83 2.21 -15.27
CA ALA A 140 2.16 1.60 -15.20
C ALA A 140 2.21 0.21 -15.84
N TYR A 141 1.15 -0.58 -15.68
CA TYR A 141 0.97 -1.86 -16.36
C TYR A 141 0.90 -1.70 -17.88
N LEU A 142 0.09 -0.77 -18.39
CA LEU A 142 0.01 -0.49 -19.84
C LEU A 142 1.35 -0.04 -20.43
N ASN A 143 2.19 0.63 -19.63
CA ASN A 143 3.53 1.06 -20.04
C ASN A 143 4.60 -0.05 -19.92
N GLY A 144 4.27 -1.22 -19.34
CA GLY A 144 5.22 -2.31 -19.13
C GLY A 144 6.12 -2.14 -17.89
N ASP A 145 5.83 -1.17 -17.03
CA ASP A 145 6.51 -0.98 -15.74
C ASP A 145 6.00 -1.97 -14.68
N ILE A 146 4.77 -2.48 -14.84
CA ILE A 146 4.21 -3.59 -14.07
C ILE A 146 3.90 -4.73 -15.04
N ASP A 147 4.29 -5.96 -14.71
CA ASP A 147 3.98 -7.13 -15.54
C ASP A 147 2.59 -7.73 -15.23
N ASP A 148 2.13 -8.61 -16.12
CA ASP A 148 0.85 -9.31 -15.99
C ASP A 148 0.69 -10.05 -14.64
N THR A 149 1.78 -10.62 -14.13
CA THR A 149 1.75 -11.42 -12.90
C THR A 149 1.53 -10.51 -11.69
N ALA A 150 2.24 -9.39 -11.63
CA ALA A 150 2.08 -8.41 -10.56
C ALA A 150 0.69 -7.75 -10.60
N MET A 151 0.19 -7.39 -11.80
CA MET A 151 -1.14 -6.80 -11.95
C MET A 151 -2.26 -7.78 -11.57
N SER A 152 -2.19 -9.03 -12.05
CA SER A 152 -3.16 -10.08 -11.66
C SER A 152 -3.11 -10.33 -10.15
N PHE A 153 -1.92 -10.41 -9.54
CA PHE A 153 -1.81 -10.63 -8.10
C PHE A 153 -2.40 -9.47 -7.28
N TYR A 154 -2.15 -8.23 -7.70
CA TYR A 154 -2.75 -7.05 -7.09
C TYR A 154 -4.28 -7.08 -7.16
N LEU A 155 -4.86 -7.32 -8.35
CA LEU A 155 -6.30 -7.34 -8.54
C LEU A 155 -6.96 -8.53 -7.85
N GLY A 156 -6.35 -9.72 -7.91
CA GLY A 156 -6.85 -10.93 -7.27
C GLY A 156 -6.89 -10.80 -5.74
N ARG A 157 -5.86 -10.17 -5.13
CA ARG A 157 -5.86 -9.89 -3.69
C ARG A 157 -6.88 -8.82 -3.32
N THR A 158 -7.09 -7.83 -4.19
CA THR A 158 -8.13 -6.81 -4.02
C THR A 158 -9.52 -7.45 -4.05
N TYR A 159 -9.77 -8.35 -5.01
CA TYR A 159 -11.00 -9.15 -5.09
C TYR A 159 -11.22 -9.98 -3.82
N GLU A 160 -10.18 -10.65 -3.31
CA GLU A 160 -10.28 -11.46 -2.10
C GLU A 160 -10.66 -10.62 -0.86
N PHE A 161 -10.13 -9.40 -0.73
CA PHE A 161 -10.54 -8.51 0.35
C PHE A 161 -11.96 -7.98 0.19
N THR A 162 -12.38 -7.69 -1.04
CA THR A 162 -13.73 -7.19 -1.35
C THR A 162 -14.80 -8.27 -1.12
N PHE A 163 -14.58 -9.49 -1.61
CA PHE A 163 -15.61 -10.54 -1.66
C PHE A 163 -15.40 -11.68 -0.67
N ARG A 164 -14.28 -11.70 0.06
CA ARG A 164 -13.90 -12.74 1.02
C ARG A 164 -13.79 -14.14 0.41
N GLU A 165 -13.51 -14.21 -0.88
CA GLU A 165 -13.26 -15.45 -1.60
C GLU A 165 -12.17 -15.24 -2.67
N ARG A 166 -11.51 -16.32 -3.08
CA ARG A 166 -10.54 -16.25 -4.18
C ARG A 166 -11.27 -16.24 -5.51
N PHE A 167 -10.83 -15.37 -6.41
CA PHE A 167 -11.27 -15.40 -7.81
C PHE A 167 -10.93 -16.75 -8.44
N LYS A 168 -11.86 -17.28 -9.25
CA LYS A 168 -11.72 -18.55 -9.96
C LYS A 168 -12.17 -18.36 -11.40
N MET A 169 -11.36 -18.86 -12.32
CA MET A 169 -11.65 -18.86 -13.75
C MET A 169 -11.31 -20.23 -14.33
N GLU A 170 -12.12 -20.69 -15.30
CA GLU A 170 -11.87 -21.96 -15.97
C GLU A 170 -10.68 -21.84 -16.93
N SER A 171 -9.75 -22.79 -16.83
CA SER A 171 -8.58 -22.87 -17.71
C SER A 171 -8.94 -23.50 -19.07
N PRO A 172 -8.20 -23.16 -20.15
CA PRO A 172 -7.11 -22.19 -20.19
C PRO A 172 -7.60 -20.75 -20.39
N PHE A 173 -6.91 -19.79 -19.79
CA PHE A 173 -7.10 -18.36 -20.01
C PHE A 173 -5.74 -17.65 -20.13
N LYS A 174 -5.70 -16.48 -20.77
CA LYS A 174 -4.53 -15.60 -20.77
C LYS A 174 -4.60 -14.67 -19.56
N SER A 175 -3.44 -14.19 -19.09
CA SER A 175 -3.38 -13.23 -17.98
C SER A 175 -4.24 -11.98 -18.23
N GLU A 176 -4.29 -11.50 -19.46
CA GLU A 176 -5.14 -10.38 -19.86
C GLU A 176 -6.64 -10.67 -19.66
N ASP A 177 -7.09 -11.91 -19.89
CA ASP A 177 -8.49 -12.31 -19.67
C ASP A 177 -8.83 -12.24 -18.17
N GLU A 178 -7.92 -12.72 -17.31
CA GLU A 178 -8.07 -12.66 -15.85
C GLU A 178 -8.08 -11.22 -15.33
N ILE A 179 -7.12 -10.39 -15.77
CA ILE A 179 -7.04 -8.96 -15.41
C ILE A 179 -8.32 -8.24 -15.78
N ASN A 180 -8.80 -8.41 -17.02
CA ASN A 180 -10.03 -7.77 -17.48
C ASN A 180 -11.25 -8.24 -16.68
N LYS A 181 -11.32 -9.53 -16.34
CA LYS A 181 -12.44 -10.06 -15.55
C LYS A 181 -12.42 -9.56 -14.11
N LEU A 182 -11.25 -9.45 -13.51
CA LEU A 182 -11.09 -8.89 -12.17
C LEU A 182 -11.48 -7.40 -12.14
N ILE A 183 -11.08 -6.62 -13.14
CA ILE A 183 -11.47 -5.20 -13.28
C ILE A 183 -13.00 -5.08 -13.35
N GLU A 184 -13.67 -5.89 -14.18
CA GLU A 184 -15.14 -5.92 -14.26
C GLU A 184 -15.77 -6.27 -12.91
N LYS A 185 -15.26 -7.31 -12.23
CA LYS A 185 -15.81 -7.73 -10.94
C LYS A 185 -15.59 -6.73 -9.82
N LEU A 186 -14.54 -5.92 -9.90
CA LEU A 186 -14.23 -4.88 -8.93
C LEU A 186 -14.94 -3.55 -9.25
N ASN A 187 -15.65 -3.45 -10.37
CA ASN A 187 -16.24 -2.21 -10.90
C ASN A 187 -15.19 -1.10 -11.11
N LEU A 188 -14.06 -1.44 -11.73
CA LEU A 188 -12.93 -0.54 -11.99
C LEU A 188 -12.83 -0.10 -13.47
N GLU A 189 -13.90 -0.27 -14.25
CA GLU A 189 -13.91 0.03 -15.68
C GLU A 189 -13.77 1.52 -15.98
N GLU A 190 -14.29 2.39 -15.11
CA GLU A 190 -14.15 3.85 -15.26
C GLU A 190 -12.69 4.27 -15.04
N GLU A 191 -12.06 3.82 -13.97
CA GLU A 191 -10.65 4.09 -13.69
C GLU A 191 -9.75 3.47 -14.76
N LYS A 192 -10.11 2.29 -15.30
CA LYS A 192 -9.41 1.69 -16.44
C LYS A 192 -9.48 2.60 -17.67
N ALA A 193 -10.65 3.17 -17.96
CA ALA A 193 -10.81 4.08 -19.10
C ALA A 193 -10.03 5.38 -18.91
N ASN A 194 -9.92 5.90 -17.68
CA ASN A 194 -9.14 7.11 -17.37
C ASN A 194 -7.63 6.91 -17.53
N ALA A 195 -7.14 5.67 -17.38
CA ALA A 195 -5.73 5.33 -17.49
C ALA A 195 -5.21 5.16 -18.93
N GLN A 196 -6.12 5.07 -19.93
CA GLN A 196 -5.82 4.88 -21.36
C GLN A 196 -5.61 6.21 -22.09
#